data_AF-A0AAE6FYY4-F1
#
_entry.id   AF-A0AAE6FYY4-F1
#
_cell.length_a   1.000
_cell.length_b   1.000
_cell.length_c   1.000
_cell.angle_alpha   90.00
_cell.angle_beta   90.00
_cell.angle_gamma   90.00
#
_symmetry.space_group_name_H-M   'P 1'
#
loop_
_entity.id
_entity.type
_entity.pdbx_description
1 polymer ?
#
loop_
_entity_poly.entity_id
_entity_poly.type
_entity_poly.pdbx_seq_one_letter_code
_entity_poly.pdbx_strand_id
1 'polypeptide(L)'
;MAIPIQMPSLSPTMTEGKIVKWLKKQGDKVSSGDAVAEVETDKSNLEIEAYDDGYLLQVLVGEGEMAKVGAPIAYIGAKGEKVDAGKQAAPAATPPEQKPQPAPEAPAPRAAEKPASSGGGDNRIAIQMPSLSPTMTEGKIVKWLKKQGDKVSSGDAVAEVETDKSNLEIEAYDDGTLAEIVVGENQMAKVGSPIAYLTAKGAKAAPAAKPAAPAPAPEKPAAPKSAPAPAAKPAAAPAQAGGRRVRASPVAKKIAREKGLDLTQVSGSGPSGRVVKRDIEEALARGPAAAPAAKKAPAAQPAPGVRPEPTVVPLSSMRKVIAQRMTEVKPGVPHFYLTIEVDMEAASKVREEAKAMDLKVSVNDLIVKAVAMAVRRYPKINVSLQGDKVVQFHSVDVGIAVALEEGLITPILRDADQKGLQAIASGVRELAERARKRALKPEEYTGGSITVSNLGMYGIDQFVAVINPPQASILAVGAVSEKAVVRDGQLAVRKMMTATLSCDHRVIDGAIGAEFLRELRGLLEHPTRLLF
;
A
#
# COMPACT_ATOMS: atom_id res chain seq x y z
N MET A 1 -21.49 48.42 13.03
CA MET A 1 -22.19 47.16 12.69
C MET A 1 -21.25 46.03 13.07
N ALA A 2 -21.71 45.09 13.87
CA ALA A 2 -20.92 43.91 14.22
C ALA A 2 -20.66 43.05 12.98
N ILE A 3 -19.40 42.79 12.67
CA ILE A 3 -18.95 41.97 11.55
C ILE A 3 -18.75 40.54 12.07
N PRO A 4 -19.36 39.52 11.44
CA PRO A 4 -19.16 38.13 11.84
C PRO A 4 -17.79 37.63 11.38
N ILE A 5 -17.00 37.11 12.31
CA ILE A 5 -15.89 36.21 11.99
C ILE A 5 -16.52 34.86 11.62
N GLN A 6 -16.29 34.40 10.40
CA GLN A 6 -16.77 33.10 9.92
C GLN A 6 -15.67 32.05 10.03
N MET A 7 -16.04 30.78 10.18
CA MET A 7 -15.09 29.66 10.11
C MET A 7 -14.50 29.57 8.69
N PRO A 8 -13.19 29.86 8.49
CA PRO A 8 -12.57 29.75 7.19
C PRO A 8 -12.35 28.28 6.80
N SER A 9 -12.25 28.01 5.51
CA SER A 9 -11.86 26.68 5.02
C SER A 9 -10.34 26.53 5.18
N LEU A 10 -9.90 25.90 6.27
CA LEU A 10 -8.48 25.71 6.57
C LEU A 10 -7.86 24.50 5.84
N SER A 11 -8.69 23.67 5.17
CA SER A 11 -8.22 22.68 4.20
C SER A 11 -9.23 22.51 3.05
N PRO A 12 -8.80 22.03 1.86
CA PRO A 12 -9.70 21.84 0.70
C PRO A 12 -10.77 20.76 0.89
N THR A 13 -10.62 19.94 1.94
CA THR A 13 -11.54 18.84 2.29
C THR A 13 -12.33 19.11 3.57
N MET A 14 -12.12 20.28 4.19
CA MET A 14 -12.74 20.64 5.46
C MET A 14 -14.19 21.07 5.27
N THR A 15 -15.11 20.43 6.00
CA THR A 15 -16.53 20.81 6.05
C THR A 15 -16.93 21.37 7.43
N GLU A 16 -16.26 20.93 8.49
CA GLU A 16 -16.42 21.38 9.87
C GLU A 16 -15.04 21.48 10.56
N GLY A 17 -14.90 22.40 11.50
CA GLY A 17 -13.68 22.61 12.29
C GLY A 17 -13.98 22.72 13.77
N LYS A 18 -13.12 22.12 14.60
CA LYS A 18 -13.27 22.18 16.06
C LYS A 18 -12.36 23.26 16.63
N ILE A 19 -12.93 24.20 17.38
CA ILE A 19 -12.13 25.24 18.05
C ILE A 19 -11.40 24.60 19.24
N VAL A 20 -10.08 24.61 19.23
CA VAL A 20 -9.25 24.07 20.31
C VAL A 20 -9.09 25.10 21.41
N LYS A 21 -8.85 26.36 21.02
CA LYS A 21 -8.50 27.42 21.96
C LYS A 21 -8.77 28.81 21.37
N TRP A 22 -9.31 29.72 22.17
CA TRP A 22 -9.39 31.13 21.81
C TRP A 22 -8.12 31.87 22.26
N LEU A 23 -7.49 32.62 21.35
CA LEU A 23 -6.31 33.43 21.62
C LEU A 23 -6.66 34.85 22.08
N LYS A 24 -7.88 35.30 21.80
CA LYS A 24 -8.44 36.60 22.20
C LYS A 24 -9.72 36.40 23.01
N LYS A 25 -9.89 37.19 24.07
CA LYS A 25 -11.07 37.15 24.95
C LYS A 25 -12.11 38.17 24.52
N GLN A 26 -13.35 37.97 24.94
CA GLN A 26 -14.43 38.93 24.73
C GLN A 26 -14.04 40.29 25.33
N GLY A 27 -14.05 41.34 24.50
CA GLY A 27 -13.62 42.69 24.82
C GLY A 27 -12.19 43.04 24.40
N ASP A 28 -11.39 42.08 23.90
CA ASP A 28 -10.04 42.34 23.43
C ASP A 28 -10.04 43.05 22.07
N LYS A 29 -9.04 43.90 21.87
CA LYS A 29 -8.78 44.53 20.57
C LYS A 29 -8.16 43.50 19.63
N VAL A 30 -8.74 43.41 18.44
CA VAL A 30 -8.34 42.53 17.34
C VAL A 30 -8.02 43.43 16.14
N SER A 31 -6.87 43.20 15.52
CA SER A 31 -6.48 43.88 14.29
C SER A 31 -6.55 42.89 13.12
N SER A 32 -6.69 43.39 11.90
CA SER A 32 -6.57 42.57 10.68
C SER A 32 -5.21 41.86 10.66
N GLY A 33 -5.22 40.54 10.52
CA GLY A 33 -4.06 39.65 10.61
C GLY A 33 -3.76 39.11 12.01
N ASP A 34 -4.48 39.53 13.05
CA ASP A 34 -4.31 38.94 14.39
C ASP A 34 -4.95 37.55 14.45
N ALA A 35 -4.23 36.57 14.99
CA ALA A 35 -4.77 35.26 15.34
C ALA A 35 -5.80 35.38 16.48
N VAL A 36 -7.02 34.90 16.24
CA VAL A 36 -8.15 34.97 17.18
C VAL A 36 -8.45 33.63 17.85
N ALA A 37 -8.29 32.51 17.15
CA ALA A 37 -8.56 31.16 17.66
C ALA A 37 -7.75 30.08 16.94
N GLU A 38 -7.45 28.98 17.62
CA GLU A 38 -6.81 27.79 17.08
C GLU A 38 -7.87 26.74 16.77
N VAL A 39 -7.85 26.18 15.57
CA VAL A 39 -8.79 25.16 15.10
C VAL A 39 -8.06 23.88 14.73
N GLU A 40 -8.55 22.77 15.28
CA GLU A 40 -8.08 21.42 14.97
C GLU A 40 -8.75 20.97 13.68
N THR A 41 -7.92 20.68 12.68
CA THR A 41 -8.34 20.06 11.42
C THR A 41 -7.91 18.60 11.38
N ASP A 42 -8.32 17.90 10.32
CA ASP A 42 -7.92 16.51 10.03
C ASP A 42 -6.41 16.32 9.83
N LYS A 43 -5.65 17.40 9.59
CA LYS A 43 -4.22 17.35 9.23
C LYS A 43 -3.31 18.13 10.18
N SER A 44 -3.79 19.20 10.82
CA SER A 44 -3.01 20.06 11.71
C SER A 44 -3.90 20.99 12.54
N ASN A 45 -3.34 21.56 13.61
CA ASN A 45 -3.93 22.74 14.23
C ASN A 45 -3.54 23.98 13.43
N LEU A 46 -4.51 24.83 13.12
CA LEU A 46 -4.31 26.04 12.33
C LEU A 46 -4.99 27.22 13.03
N GLU A 47 -4.33 28.37 12.97
CA GLU A 47 -4.84 29.60 13.57
C GLU A 47 -5.79 30.32 12.59
N ILE A 48 -6.92 30.78 13.12
CA ILE A 48 -7.84 31.68 12.43
C ILE A 48 -7.36 33.11 12.67
N GLU A 49 -7.10 33.84 11.60
CA GLU A 49 -6.81 35.27 11.63
C GLU A 49 -8.08 36.10 11.43
N ALA A 50 -8.16 37.26 12.07
CA ALA A 50 -9.20 38.24 11.80
C ALA A 50 -8.89 39.03 10.51
N TYR A 51 -9.92 39.30 9.71
CA TYR A 51 -9.78 40.11 8.48
C TYR A 51 -10.11 41.59 8.69
N ASP A 52 -10.76 41.93 9.80
CA ASP A 52 -11.20 43.29 10.09
C ASP A 52 -10.73 43.74 11.47
N ASP A 53 -10.49 45.05 11.61
CA ASP A 53 -10.14 45.69 12.87
C ASP A 53 -11.38 45.87 13.76
N GLY A 54 -11.28 45.54 15.05
CA GLY A 54 -12.37 45.74 15.98
C GLY A 54 -12.12 45.25 17.40
N TYR A 55 -13.17 45.19 18.20
CA TYR A 55 -13.18 44.53 19.50
C TYR A 55 -14.00 43.25 19.40
N LEU A 56 -13.53 42.15 20.01
CA LEU A 56 -14.27 40.90 20.04
C LEU A 56 -15.52 41.06 20.92
N LEU A 57 -16.69 41.25 20.31
CA LEU A 57 -17.93 41.59 21.00
C LEU A 57 -18.59 40.38 21.64
N GLN A 58 -18.63 39.24 20.93
CA GLN A 58 -19.27 38.02 21.40
C GLN A 58 -18.72 36.80 20.67
N VAL A 59 -18.40 35.76 21.44
CA VAL A 59 -18.05 34.43 20.92
C VAL A 59 -19.33 33.59 20.82
N LEU A 60 -19.60 33.01 19.65
CA LEU A 60 -20.77 32.16 19.40
C LEU A 60 -20.47 30.68 19.56
N VAL A 61 -19.23 30.26 19.30
CA VAL A 61 -18.77 28.87 19.37
C VAL A 61 -17.66 28.76 20.41
N GLY A 62 -17.91 27.98 21.46
CA GLY A 62 -17.00 27.82 22.59
C GLY A 62 -15.76 26.98 22.26
N GLU A 63 -14.78 26.99 23.17
CA GLU A 63 -13.64 26.06 23.10
C GLU A 63 -14.14 24.61 23.20
N GLY A 64 -13.69 23.76 22.28
CA GLY A 64 -14.10 22.36 22.15
C GLY A 64 -15.31 22.12 21.23
N GLU A 65 -16.00 23.17 20.77
CA GLU A 65 -17.18 23.06 19.92
C GLU A 65 -16.84 23.07 18.42
N MET A 66 -17.70 22.42 17.61
CA MET A 66 -17.55 22.32 16.16
C MET A 66 -18.36 23.39 15.44
N ALA A 67 -17.77 24.01 14.42
CA ALA A 67 -18.43 24.95 13.52
C ALA A 67 -18.27 24.54 12.06
N LYS A 68 -19.33 24.73 11.27
CA LYS A 68 -19.31 24.51 9.82
C LYS A 68 -18.52 25.61 9.12
N VAL A 69 -17.79 25.25 8.07
CA VAL A 69 -17.11 26.23 7.22
C VAL A 69 -18.14 27.24 6.68
N GLY A 70 -17.85 28.54 6.84
CA GLY A 70 -18.74 29.66 6.51
C GLY A 70 -19.75 30.05 7.60
N ALA A 71 -19.86 29.29 8.71
CA ALA A 71 -20.72 29.68 9.83
C ALA A 71 -20.05 30.76 10.70
N PRO A 72 -20.81 31.72 11.26
CA PRO A 72 -20.27 32.73 12.16
C PRO A 72 -19.84 32.10 13.49
N ILE A 73 -18.59 32.32 13.88
CA ILE A 73 -17.98 31.80 15.11
C ILE A 73 -17.83 32.87 16.20
N ALA A 74 -17.71 34.14 15.83
CA ALA A 74 -17.69 35.28 16.74
C ALA A 74 -18.09 36.58 16.01
N TYR A 75 -18.34 37.65 16.75
CA TYR A 75 -18.59 38.99 16.22
C TYR A 75 -17.51 39.97 16.68
N ILE A 76 -17.05 40.81 15.75
CA ILE A 76 -16.15 41.94 16.02
C ILE A 76 -16.83 43.27 15.67
N GLY A 77 -16.58 44.32 16.43
CA GLY A 77 -17.17 45.63 16.18
C GLY A 77 -16.64 46.74 17.09
N ALA A 78 -17.29 47.90 17.10
CA ALA A 78 -16.86 49.03 17.89
C ALA A 78 -17.10 48.79 19.39
N LYS A 79 -16.22 49.35 20.24
CA LYS A 79 -16.27 49.18 21.70
C LYS A 79 -17.62 49.66 22.26
N GLY A 80 -18.44 48.71 22.75
CA GLY A 80 -19.74 48.99 23.37
C GLY A 80 -20.96 48.85 22.46
N GLU A 81 -20.81 48.33 21.24
CA GLU A 81 -21.93 48.04 20.32
C GLU A 81 -22.64 46.73 20.74
N LYS A 82 -23.99 46.73 20.82
CA LYS A 82 -24.78 45.53 21.14
C LYS A 82 -24.94 44.65 19.90
N VAL A 83 -24.77 43.34 20.05
CA VAL A 83 -24.95 42.36 18.98
C VAL A 83 -26.44 42.02 18.87
N ASP A 84 -27.10 42.45 17.80
CA ASP A 84 -28.46 42.01 17.46
C ASP A 84 -28.42 40.57 16.90
N ALA A 85 -28.51 39.58 17.79
CA ALA A 85 -28.67 38.17 17.43
C ALA A 85 -30.11 37.92 16.94
N GLY A 86 -30.41 38.28 15.69
CA GLY A 86 -31.76 38.15 15.18
C GLY A 86 -31.98 38.54 13.72
N LYS A 87 -31.30 37.87 12.79
CA LYS A 87 -31.82 37.60 11.43
C LYS A 87 -30.91 36.62 10.69
N GLN A 88 -31.45 35.43 10.43
CA GLN A 88 -30.98 34.56 9.34
C GLN A 88 -30.98 35.38 8.04
N ALA A 89 -29.81 35.61 7.48
CA ALA A 89 -29.66 36.15 6.13
C ALA A 89 -29.27 35.00 5.18
N ALA A 90 -30.04 34.88 4.11
CA ALA A 90 -29.86 33.94 3.00
C ALA A 90 -28.55 34.21 2.23
N PRO A 91 -28.08 33.28 1.37
CA PRO A 91 -26.69 33.25 0.91
C PRO A 91 -26.40 34.40 -0.07
N ALA A 92 -25.31 35.13 0.20
CA ALA A 92 -24.81 36.17 -0.69
C ALA A 92 -23.45 35.79 -1.28
N ALA A 93 -23.45 35.72 -2.62
CA ALA A 93 -22.40 35.95 -3.61
C ALA A 93 -20.92 35.68 -3.31
N THR A 94 -20.34 34.90 -4.21
CA THR A 94 -18.92 34.64 -4.48
C THR A 94 -18.05 35.92 -4.46
N PRO A 95 -16.87 35.92 -3.80
CA PRO A 95 -15.87 36.96 -3.99
C PRO A 95 -15.17 36.82 -5.37
N PRO A 96 -14.83 37.94 -6.04
CA PRO A 96 -14.19 37.91 -7.35
C PRO A 96 -12.70 37.57 -7.29
N GLU A 97 -12.26 36.91 -8.37
CA GLU A 97 -10.92 36.47 -8.74
C GLU A 97 -9.91 37.63 -8.82
N GLN A 98 -8.77 37.54 -8.11
CA GLN A 98 -7.61 38.43 -8.28
C GLN A 98 -6.50 37.74 -9.07
N LYS A 99 -6.03 38.43 -10.13
CA LYS A 99 -4.88 38.06 -10.96
C LYS A 99 -3.54 38.17 -10.19
N PRO A 100 -2.49 37.41 -10.58
CA PRO A 100 -1.21 37.39 -9.87
C PRO A 100 -0.38 38.65 -10.15
N GLN A 101 0.22 39.24 -9.10
CA GLN A 101 1.33 40.19 -9.20
C GLN A 101 2.65 39.54 -8.72
N PRO A 102 3.80 40.00 -9.25
CA PRO A 102 5.08 39.27 -9.16
C PRO A 102 5.74 39.37 -7.78
N ALA A 103 6.49 38.32 -7.45
CA ALA A 103 7.19 38.12 -6.18
C ALA A 103 8.31 39.15 -5.92
N PRO A 104 8.49 39.63 -4.68
CA PRO A 104 9.75 40.15 -4.20
C PRO A 104 10.66 39.04 -3.67
N GLU A 105 11.95 39.20 -3.95
CA GLU A 105 13.11 38.41 -3.56
C GLU A 105 13.24 38.15 -2.05
N ALA A 106 13.76 36.97 -1.71
CA ALA A 106 13.97 36.49 -0.34
C ALA A 106 15.18 37.14 0.35
N PRO A 107 15.11 37.47 1.66
CA PRO A 107 16.28 37.60 2.50
C PRO A 107 16.71 36.22 3.07
N ALA A 108 18.02 36.04 3.20
CA ALA A 108 18.70 34.84 3.70
C ALA A 108 18.31 34.44 5.16
N PRO A 109 18.45 33.15 5.53
CA PRO A 109 17.94 32.62 6.80
C PRO A 109 18.76 33.10 8.01
N ARG A 110 18.06 33.63 9.02
CA ARG A 110 18.59 33.90 10.37
C ARG A 110 18.35 32.68 11.25
N ALA A 111 19.37 32.32 12.03
CA ALA A 111 19.50 31.14 12.88
C ALA A 111 18.28 30.83 13.76
N ALA A 112 17.91 29.54 13.82
CA ALA A 112 16.87 29.02 14.70
C ALA A 112 17.38 28.85 16.14
N GLU A 113 16.60 29.36 17.09
CA GLU A 113 16.76 29.14 18.53
C GLU A 113 16.27 27.74 18.94
N LYS A 114 16.93 27.16 19.94
CA LYS A 114 16.63 25.86 20.56
C LYS A 114 15.27 25.86 21.29
N PRO A 115 14.42 24.84 21.11
CA PRO A 115 13.36 24.55 22.06
C PRO A 115 13.93 23.85 23.30
N ALA A 116 13.58 24.37 24.47
CA ALA A 116 13.91 23.80 25.77
C ALA A 116 13.06 22.56 26.08
N SER A 117 13.71 21.60 26.75
CA SER A 117 13.16 20.36 27.28
C SER A 117 12.15 20.60 28.43
N SER A 118 11.02 19.90 28.40
CA SER A 118 10.19 19.65 29.58
C SER A 118 10.19 18.14 29.87
N GLY A 119 10.70 17.79 31.04
CA GLY A 119 11.08 16.43 31.43
C GLY A 119 9.96 15.46 31.84
N GLY A 120 10.38 14.20 31.92
CA GLY A 120 9.60 13.07 32.41
C GLY A 120 10.34 11.73 32.26
N GLY A 121 11.41 11.53 33.03
CA GLY A 121 11.84 10.21 33.52
C GLY A 121 12.15 9.06 32.55
N ASP A 122 13.15 9.20 31.69
CA ASP A 122 14.20 8.18 31.43
C ASP A 122 15.31 8.92 30.67
N ASN A 123 16.59 8.74 31.02
CA ASN A 123 17.68 9.57 30.47
C ASN A 123 18.09 9.14 29.05
N ARG A 124 17.09 9.08 28.15
CA ARG A 124 17.17 8.58 26.77
C ARG A 124 16.78 9.69 25.79
N ILE A 125 17.71 10.09 24.94
CA ILE A 125 17.50 11.04 23.84
C ILE A 125 17.04 10.24 22.62
N ALA A 126 15.87 10.55 22.06
CA ALA A 126 15.35 9.84 20.89
C ALA A 126 16.00 10.38 19.60
N ILE A 127 16.64 9.51 18.82
CA ILE A 127 16.94 9.78 17.42
C ILE A 127 15.65 9.56 16.64
N GLN A 128 15.11 10.61 16.03
CA GLN A 128 13.91 10.54 15.21
C GLN A 128 14.27 10.41 13.74
N MET A 129 13.38 9.81 12.94
CA MET A 129 13.50 9.79 11.48
C MET A 129 13.35 11.22 10.94
N PRO A 130 14.42 11.83 10.36
CA PRO A 130 14.33 13.15 9.79
C PRO A 130 13.57 13.12 8.45
N SER A 131 12.98 14.25 8.07
CA SER A 131 12.45 14.41 6.72
C SER A 131 13.61 14.62 5.75
N LEU A 132 13.97 13.57 5.02
CA LEU A 132 15.07 13.61 4.03
C LEU A 132 14.60 14.08 2.64
N SER A 133 13.29 14.34 2.46
CA SER A 133 12.75 15.00 1.27
C SER A 133 11.43 15.74 1.60
N PRO A 134 11.09 16.85 0.89
CA PRO A 134 9.87 17.64 1.15
C PRO A 134 8.56 16.87 1.00
N THR A 135 8.60 15.71 0.32
CA THR A 135 7.45 14.85 0.04
C THR A 135 7.50 13.52 0.81
N MET A 136 8.51 13.32 1.67
CA MET A 136 8.73 12.07 2.39
C MET A 136 7.86 11.99 3.64
N THR A 137 7.03 10.95 3.72
CA THR A 137 6.24 10.62 4.92
C THR A 137 6.80 9.43 5.70
N GLU A 138 7.50 8.51 5.04
CA GLU A 138 8.13 7.31 5.61
C GLU A 138 9.46 7.02 4.91
N GLY A 139 10.41 6.38 5.61
CA GLY A 139 11.72 5.97 5.08
C GLY A 139 12.11 4.57 5.54
N LYS A 140 12.79 3.81 4.66
CA LYS A 140 13.26 2.47 4.98
C LYS A 140 14.71 2.50 5.42
N ILE A 141 15.01 1.97 6.61
CA ILE A 141 16.38 1.84 7.08
C ILE A 141 17.05 0.68 6.33
N VAL A 142 18.02 0.97 5.48
CA VAL A 142 18.75 -0.05 4.70
C VAL A 142 19.78 -0.75 5.58
N LYS A 143 20.49 0.05 6.38
CA LYS A 143 21.65 -0.43 7.15
C LYS A 143 21.95 0.49 8.33
N TRP A 144 22.28 -0.09 9.48
CA TRP A 144 22.81 0.68 10.60
C TRP A 144 24.34 0.78 10.50
N LEU A 145 24.87 2.00 10.61
CA LEU A 145 26.32 2.27 10.60
C LEU A 145 26.93 2.17 12.01
N LYS A 146 26.11 2.34 13.05
CA LYS A 146 26.47 2.23 14.46
C LYS A 146 25.66 1.12 15.14
N LYS A 147 26.29 0.36 16.03
CA LYS A 147 25.66 -0.74 16.77
C LYS A 147 25.23 -0.29 18.16
N GLN A 148 24.30 -1.03 18.76
CA GLN A 148 23.90 -0.82 20.14
C GLN A 148 25.13 -0.91 21.06
N GLY A 149 25.38 0.14 21.84
CA GLY A 149 26.55 0.31 22.70
C GLY A 149 27.64 1.21 22.12
N ASP A 150 27.56 1.60 20.84
CA ASP A 150 28.55 2.47 20.23
C ASP A 150 28.36 3.93 20.65
N LYS A 151 29.48 4.64 20.76
CA LYS A 151 29.50 6.08 21.03
C LYS A 151 29.22 6.83 19.73
N VAL A 152 28.26 7.75 19.80
CA VAL A 152 27.79 8.58 18.70
C VAL A 152 28.00 10.03 19.11
N SER A 153 28.64 10.81 18.24
CA SER A 153 28.79 12.26 18.42
C SER A 153 27.82 12.99 17.50
N SER A 154 27.47 14.23 17.84
CA SER A 154 26.73 15.12 16.96
C SER A 154 27.44 15.25 15.61
N GLY A 155 26.72 14.99 14.52
CA GLY A 155 27.23 14.92 13.14
C GLY A 155 27.69 13.52 12.68
N ASP A 156 27.70 12.50 13.55
CA ASP A 156 28.05 11.13 13.11
C ASP A 156 26.87 10.49 12.36
N ALA A 157 27.15 9.89 11.20
CA ALA A 157 26.19 9.04 10.49
C ALA A 157 25.86 7.77 11.30
N VAL A 158 24.57 7.57 11.60
CA VAL A 158 24.06 6.46 12.42
C VAL A 158 23.42 5.35 11.59
N ALA A 159 22.74 5.69 10.49
CA ALA A 159 22.03 4.73 9.64
C ALA A 159 21.87 5.25 8.21
N GLU A 160 21.81 4.34 7.24
CA GLU A 160 21.51 4.63 5.83
C GLU A 160 20.02 4.36 5.57
N VAL A 161 19.34 5.33 4.99
CA VAL A 161 17.90 5.27 4.68
C VAL A 161 17.68 5.38 3.18
N GLU A 162 16.94 4.42 2.65
CA GLU A 162 16.48 4.39 1.26
C GLU A 162 15.22 5.26 1.16
N THR A 163 15.35 6.34 0.41
CA THR A 163 14.25 7.24 0.07
C THR A 163 13.75 6.93 -1.36
N ASP A 164 12.71 7.65 -1.78
CA ASP A 164 12.17 7.59 -3.13
C ASP A 164 13.15 8.06 -4.23
N LYS A 165 14.23 8.76 -3.86
CA LYS A 165 15.16 9.39 -4.79
C LYS A 165 16.63 8.97 -4.63
N SER A 166 17.05 8.57 -3.43
CA SER A 166 18.43 8.15 -3.15
C SER A 166 18.56 7.50 -1.77
N ASN A 167 19.67 6.79 -1.55
CA ASN A 167 20.09 6.45 -0.19
C ASN A 167 20.74 7.67 0.44
N LEU A 168 20.30 8.01 1.65
CA LEU A 168 20.80 9.15 2.42
C LEU A 168 21.14 8.69 3.83
N GLU A 169 22.21 9.26 4.38
CA GLU A 169 22.66 8.95 5.74
C GLU A 169 21.93 9.83 6.74
N ILE A 170 21.45 9.22 7.82
CA ILE A 170 20.94 9.93 8.99
C ILE A 170 22.13 10.26 9.89
N GLU A 171 22.33 11.54 10.18
CA GLU A 171 23.28 12.02 11.16
C GLU A 171 22.61 12.16 12.54
N ALA A 172 23.36 11.88 13.61
CA ALA A 172 22.91 12.15 14.96
C ALA A 172 23.08 13.63 15.30
N TYR A 173 22.06 14.24 15.91
CA TYR A 173 22.13 15.64 16.36
C TYR A 173 22.71 15.79 17.78
N ASP A 174 22.67 14.72 18.57
CA ASP A 174 23.04 14.71 19.98
C ASP A 174 24.18 13.74 20.28
N ASP A 175 25.01 14.08 21.27
CA ASP A 175 26.09 13.23 21.78
C ASP A 175 25.54 12.16 22.73
N GLY A 176 25.92 10.89 22.53
CA GLY A 176 25.52 9.82 23.45
C GLY A 176 26.08 8.44 23.12
N THR A 177 25.58 7.44 23.82
CA THR A 177 25.80 6.02 23.49
C THR A 177 24.49 5.42 22.98
N LEU A 178 24.54 4.71 21.85
CA LEU A 178 23.35 4.10 21.24
C LEU A 178 22.80 3.00 22.16
N ALA A 179 21.76 3.32 22.91
CA ALA A 179 21.24 2.45 23.97
C ALA A 179 20.28 1.39 23.43
N GLU A 180 19.46 1.71 22.44
CA GLU A 180 18.46 0.79 21.87
C GLU A 180 18.09 1.22 20.44
N ILE A 181 18.01 0.24 19.53
CA ILE A 181 17.49 0.44 18.17
C ILE A 181 16.04 -0.05 18.15
N VAL A 182 15.11 0.85 17.86
CA VAL A 182 13.65 0.58 17.85
C VAL A 182 13.21 0.04 16.49
N VAL A 183 13.82 0.54 15.42
CA VAL A 183 13.52 0.16 14.04
C VAL A 183 14.72 -0.59 13.46
N GLY A 184 14.54 -1.88 13.17
CA GLY A 184 15.59 -2.76 12.65
C GLY A 184 15.97 -2.47 11.20
N GLU A 185 17.06 -3.10 10.75
CA GLU A 185 17.44 -3.07 9.33
C GLU A 185 16.31 -3.63 8.44
N ASN A 186 16.12 -3.00 7.28
CA ASN A 186 15.03 -3.23 6.32
C ASN A 186 13.61 -2.95 6.84
N GLN A 187 13.45 -2.22 7.95
CA GLN A 187 12.15 -1.78 8.45
C GLN A 187 11.85 -0.32 8.11
N MET A 188 10.55 0.00 8.02
CA MET A 188 10.04 1.33 7.66
C MET A 188 9.80 2.16 8.93
N ALA A 189 10.21 3.42 8.94
CA ALA A 189 9.88 4.38 9.99
C ALA A 189 9.19 5.62 9.41
N LYS A 190 8.21 6.16 10.14
CA LYS A 190 7.53 7.42 9.80
C LYS A 190 8.42 8.60 10.13
N VAL A 191 8.36 9.66 9.32
CA VAL A 191 9.04 10.92 9.65
C VAL A 191 8.56 11.42 11.02
N GLY A 192 9.51 11.81 11.88
CA GLY A 192 9.25 12.21 13.27
C GLY A 192 9.12 11.06 14.28
N SER A 193 9.08 9.79 13.85
CA SER A 193 9.05 8.65 14.78
C SER A 193 10.44 8.29 15.31
N PRO A 194 10.57 7.84 16.57
CA PRO A 194 11.85 7.46 17.17
C PRO A 194 12.38 6.16 16.54
N ILE A 195 13.58 6.23 15.94
CA ILE A 195 14.26 5.09 15.31
C ILE A 195 15.27 4.40 16.24
N ALA A 196 15.86 5.16 17.17
CA ALA A 196 16.76 4.66 18.20
C ALA A 196 16.80 5.62 19.41
N TYR A 197 17.35 5.16 20.52
CA TYR A 197 17.57 5.97 21.73
C TYR A 197 19.06 6.05 22.07
N LEU A 198 19.54 7.25 22.39
CA LEU A 198 20.87 7.55 22.92
C LEU A 198 20.80 7.76 24.44
N THR A 199 21.81 7.34 25.19
CA THR A 199 21.98 7.71 26.60
C THR A 199 23.10 8.72 26.77
N ALA A 200 22.92 9.68 27.68
CA ALA A 200 23.92 10.69 27.97
C ALA A 200 25.18 10.10 28.64
N LYS A 201 26.33 10.71 28.35
CA LYS A 201 27.68 10.30 28.74
C LYS A 201 27.78 10.01 30.26
N GLY A 202 27.94 8.74 30.64
CA GLY A 202 28.25 8.31 32.01
C GLY A 202 27.23 7.39 32.69
N ALA A 203 26.10 7.08 32.07
CA ALA A 203 25.15 6.09 32.61
C ALA A 203 25.43 4.70 32.02
N LYS A 204 25.82 3.77 32.89
CA LYS A 204 26.05 2.35 32.58
C LYS A 204 24.76 1.75 32.02
N ALA A 205 24.80 1.17 30.81
CA ALA A 205 23.67 0.46 30.22
C ALA A 205 23.18 -0.64 31.19
N ALA A 206 21.96 -0.49 31.68
CA ALA A 206 21.30 -1.51 32.49
C ALA A 206 20.83 -2.65 31.57
N PRO A 207 21.01 -3.93 31.96
CA PRO A 207 20.59 -5.06 31.13
C PRO A 207 19.06 -5.13 31.00
N ALA A 208 18.64 -5.56 29.82
CA ALA A 208 17.27 -5.59 29.32
C ALA A 208 16.21 -6.15 30.28
N ALA A 209 15.11 -5.41 30.42
CA ALA A 209 13.84 -5.97 30.86
C ALA A 209 13.19 -6.71 29.68
N LYS A 210 12.91 -8.00 29.87
CA LYS A 210 12.13 -8.84 28.96
C LYS A 210 10.78 -8.20 28.63
N PRO A 211 10.27 -8.33 27.39
CA PRO A 211 8.91 -7.87 27.05
C PRO A 211 7.88 -8.55 27.94
N ALA A 212 7.11 -7.73 28.66
CA ALA A 212 5.93 -8.17 29.38
C ALA A 212 4.85 -8.58 28.37
N ALA A 213 4.31 -9.79 28.55
CA ALA A 213 3.16 -10.27 27.83
C ALA A 213 1.95 -9.35 28.08
N PRO A 214 1.08 -9.11 27.08
CA PRO A 214 -0.10 -8.27 27.26
C PRO A 214 -1.07 -8.93 28.25
N ALA A 215 -1.46 -8.16 29.27
CA ALA A 215 -2.47 -8.55 30.25
C ALA A 215 -3.85 -8.69 29.58
N PRO A 216 -4.67 -9.69 29.96
CA PRO A 216 -5.97 -9.94 29.35
C PRO A 216 -7.02 -8.90 29.78
N ALA A 217 -7.81 -8.44 28.82
CA ALA A 217 -9.02 -7.66 29.05
C ALA A 217 -10.16 -8.54 29.64
N PRO A 218 -11.08 -7.96 30.42
CA PRO A 218 -11.97 -8.69 31.34
C PRO A 218 -13.08 -9.51 30.66
N GLU A 219 -13.28 -10.73 31.16
CA GLU A 219 -14.37 -11.64 30.78
C GLU A 219 -15.75 -11.11 31.23
N LYS A 220 -16.73 -11.21 30.33
CA LYS A 220 -18.15 -10.96 30.58
C LYS A 220 -18.86 -12.30 30.89
N PRO A 221 -19.90 -12.33 31.75
CA PRO A 221 -20.29 -13.51 32.52
C PRO A 221 -20.89 -14.69 31.74
N ALA A 222 -20.61 -15.88 32.27
CA ALA A 222 -21.14 -17.17 31.85
C ALA A 222 -22.65 -17.31 32.04
N ALA A 223 -23.31 -17.93 31.06
CA ALA A 223 -24.67 -18.47 31.16
C ALA A 223 -24.65 -19.91 31.73
N PRO A 224 -25.68 -20.32 32.50
CA PRO A 224 -25.62 -21.51 33.37
C PRO A 224 -25.78 -22.84 32.61
N LYS A 225 -24.95 -23.82 33.00
CA LYS A 225 -25.05 -25.24 32.64
C LYS A 225 -26.24 -25.90 33.36
N SER A 226 -27.05 -26.63 32.60
CA SER A 226 -28.06 -27.58 33.09
C SER A 226 -27.42 -28.85 33.67
N ALA A 227 -28.11 -29.43 34.65
CA ALA A 227 -27.73 -30.53 35.54
C ALA A 227 -27.54 -31.91 34.85
N PRO A 228 -26.86 -32.87 35.51
CA PRO A 228 -26.36 -34.12 34.92
C PRO A 228 -27.35 -35.29 35.04
N ALA A 229 -27.25 -36.25 34.11
CA ALA A 229 -27.94 -37.54 34.13
C ALA A 229 -26.90 -38.70 34.08
N PRO A 230 -27.23 -39.90 34.61
CA PRO A 230 -26.30 -40.70 35.41
C PRO A 230 -25.41 -41.70 34.66
N ALA A 231 -24.36 -42.11 35.38
CA ALA A 231 -23.30 -43.03 35.02
C ALA A 231 -23.76 -44.42 34.55
N ALA A 232 -23.12 -44.90 33.48
CA ALA A 232 -23.05 -46.31 33.10
C ALA A 232 -21.64 -46.86 33.39
N LYS A 233 -21.61 -48.06 33.98
CA LYS A 233 -20.44 -48.79 34.50
C LYS A 233 -19.35 -49.05 33.44
N PRO A 234 -18.05 -49.00 33.80
CA PRO A 234 -16.97 -49.49 32.95
C PRO A 234 -16.95 -51.02 32.86
N ALA A 235 -16.92 -51.54 31.63
CA ALA A 235 -16.59 -52.94 31.34
C ALA A 235 -15.06 -53.13 31.30
N ALA A 236 -14.65 -54.34 31.68
CA ALA A 236 -13.31 -54.72 32.12
C ALA A 236 -12.20 -54.58 31.07
N ALA A 237 -11.03 -54.15 31.56
CA ALA A 237 -9.74 -54.28 30.88
C ALA A 237 -9.21 -55.72 30.98
N PRO A 238 -8.68 -56.32 29.91
CA PRO A 238 -7.98 -57.60 29.98
C PRO A 238 -6.63 -57.50 30.72
N ALA A 239 -6.28 -58.60 31.39
CA ALA A 239 -5.25 -58.75 32.40
C ALA A 239 -3.81 -58.41 31.96
N GLN A 240 -3.05 -57.87 32.92
CA GLN A 240 -1.59 -57.88 32.91
C GLN A 240 -1.08 -59.32 32.95
N ALA A 241 -0.36 -59.73 31.91
CA ALA A 241 0.41 -60.96 31.88
C ALA A 241 1.87 -60.67 32.29
N GLY A 242 2.22 -61.10 33.51
CA GLY A 242 3.51 -61.70 33.83
C GLY A 242 4.73 -60.79 33.95
N GLY A 243 5.05 -60.40 35.19
CA GLY A 243 6.40 -59.97 35.58
C GLY A 243 7.45 -61.03 35.23
N ARG A 244 8.15 -60.81 34.11
CA ARG A 244 9.15 -61.75 33.56
C ARG A 244 10.44 -61.65 34.37
N ARG A 245 10.60 -62.52 35.39
CA ARG A 245 11.89 -62.73 36.07
C ARG A 245 12.96 -63.11 35.03
N VAL A 246 13.93 -62.22 34.79
CA VAL A 246 15.03 -62.46 33.86
C VAL A 246 15.90 -63.61 34.38
N ARG A 247 16.05 -64.66 33.58
CA ARG A 247 16.91 -65.81 33.89
C ARG A 247 18.34 -65.46 33.49
N ALA A 248 19.23 -65.27 34.46
CA ALA A 248 20.64 -64.95 34.23
C ALA A 248 21.54 -65.85 35.09
N SER A 249 22.73 -66.21 34.58
CA SER A 249 23.70 -67.02 35.36
C SER A 249 24.25 -66.22 36.56
N PRO A 250 24.71 -66.89 37.64
CA PRO A 250 25.22 -66.19 38.83
C PRO A 250 26.39 -65.24 38.52
N VAL A 251 27.28 -65.65 37.61
CA VAL A 251 28.42 -64.85 37.14
C VAL A 251 27.94 -63.64 36.33
N ALA A 252 26.93 -63.81 35.47
CA ALA A 252 26.33 -62.73 34.70
C ALA A 252 25.63 -61.69 35.61
N LYS A 253 24.88 -62.13 36.63
CA LYS A 253 24.24 -61.21 37.60
C LYS A 253 25.25 -60.39 38.40
N LYS A 254 26.38 -60.98 38.78
CA LYS A 254 27.44 -60.27 39.52
C LYS A 254 28.08 -59.18 38.64
N ILE A 255 28.42 -59.50 37.39
CA ILE A 255 29.04 -58.55 36.45
C ILE A 255 28.06 -57.43 36.06
N ALA A 256 26.78 -57.74 35.81
CA ALA A 256 25.76 -56.72 35.53
C ALA A 256 25.58 -55.75 36.72
N ARG A 257 25.60 -56.26 37.96
CA ARG A 257 25.47 -55.42 39.16
C ARG A 257 26.70 -54.55 39.39
N GLU A 258 27.90 -55.09 39.18
CA GLU A 258 29.16 -54.33 39.31
C GLU A 258 29.30 -53.23 38.25
N LYS A 259 28.77 -53.46 37.04
CA LYS A 259 28.85 -52.51 35.93
C LYS A 259 27.58 -51.69 35.69
N GLY A 260 26.59 -51.77 36.60
CA GLY A 260 25.37 -50.95 36.56
C GLY A 260 24.42 -51.22 35.38
N LEU A 261 24.43 -52.43 34.81
CA LEU A 261 23.66 -52.77 33.61
C LEU A 261 22.32 -53.45 33.98
N ASP A 262 21.21 -52.98 33.40
CA ASP A 262 19.89 -53.61 33.61
C ASP A 262 19.73 -54.88 32.75
N LEU A 263 19.57 -56.01 33.42
CA LEU A 263 19.41 -57.33 32.80
C LEU A 263 18.11 -57.46 31.98
N THR A 264 17.12 -56.58 32.17
CA THR A 264 15.89 -56.60 31.37
C THR A 264 16.09 -56.15 29.93
N GLN A 265 17.19 -55.41 29.66
CA GLN A 265 17.53 -54.86 28.35
C GLN A 265 18.53 -55.72 27.57
N VAL A 266 19.03 -56.82 28.18
CA VAL A 266 20.01 -57.73 27.56
C VAL A 266 19.32 -59.03 27.17
N SER A 267 19.34 -59.34 25.87
CA SER A 267 18.83 -60.61 25.36
C SER A 267 19.85 -61.72 25.62
N GLY A 268 19.45 -62.77 26.34
CA GLY A 268 20.33 -63.87 26.72
C GLY A 268 20.45 -64.96 25.66
N SER A 269 21.67 -65.36 25.32
CA SER A 269 21.97 -66.37 24.29
C SER A 269 22.16 -67.80 24.83
N GLY A 270 22.09 -67.99 26.16
CA GLY A 270 22.26 -69.29 26.80
C GLY A 270 21.02 -70.20 26.75
N PRO A 271 21.15 -71.50 27.09
CA PRO A 271 20.05 -72.47 27.04
C PRO A 271 18.81 -71.99 27.80
N SER A 272 17.63 -72.08 27.16
CA SER A 272 16.36 -71.52 27.65
C SER A 272 16.31 -69.99 27.78
N GLY A 273 17.08 -69.25 26.96
CA GLY A 273 17.08 -67.77 26.93
C GLY A 273 17.76 -67.12 28.13
N ARG A 274 18.78 -67.78 28.68
CA ARG A 274 19.50 -67.33 29.89
C ARG A 274 20.61 -66.35 29.52
N VAL A 275 20.70 -65.21 30.21
CA VAL A 275 21.81 -64.25 30.04
C VAL A 275 23.10 -64.85 30.61
N VAL A 276 24.11 -65.01 29.77
CA VAL A 276 25.44 -65.51 30.13
C VAL A 276 26.48 -64.38 30.12
N LYS A 277 27.68 -64.65 30.64
CA LYS A 277 28.75 -63.65 30.78
C LYS A 277 29.05 -62.91 29.46
N ARG A 278 29.07 -63.64 28.34
CA ARG A 278 29.33 -63.09 27.00
C ARG A 278 28.31 -62.03 26.57
N ASP A 279 27.03 -62.23 26.88
CA ASP A 279 25.96 -61.29 26.48
C ASP A 279 26.09 -59.94 27.19
N ILE A 280 26.58 -59.94 28.44
CA ILE A 280 26.80 -58.71 29.20
C ILE A 280 28.06 -57.99 28.72
N GLU A 281 29.12 -58.73 28.39
CA GLU A 281 30.33 -58.17 27.82
C GLU A 281 30.07 -57.57 26.42
N GLU A 282 29.26 -58.23 25.59
CA GLU A 282 28.81 -57.70 24.29
C GLU A 282 27.90 -56.48 24.44
N ALA A 283 27.00 -56.46 25.43
CA ALA A 283 26.14 -55.30 25.72
C ALA A 283 26.93 -54.10 26.26
N LEU A 284 27.95 -54.34 27.08
CA LEU A 284 28.89 -53.31 27.55
C LEU A 284 29.77 -52.78 26.43
N ALA A 285 30.23 -53.64 25.51
CA ALA A 285 31.06 -53.26 24.37
C ALA A 285 30.29 -52.48 23.30
N ARG A 286 28.98 -52.71 23.16
CA ARG A 286 28.12 -52.02 22.18
C ARG A 286 27.69 -50.61 22.58
N GLY A 287 27.88 -50.19 23.84
CA GLY A 287 27.38 -48.92 24.35
C GLY A 287 25.84 -48.81 24.28
N PRO A 288 25.22 -47.77 24.85
CA PRO A 288 23.77 -47.61 24.79
C PRO A 288 23.33 -47.44 23.32
N ALA A 289 22.69 -48.47 22.78
CA ALA A 289 22.08 -48.42 21.46
C ALA A 289 21.02 -47.32 21.46
N ALA A 290 21.24 -46.30 20.63
CA ALA A 290 20.23 -45.29 20.35
C ALA A 290 18.93 -46.00 19.96
N ALA A 291 17.87 -45.71 20.71
CA ALA A 291 16.54 -46.27 20.45
C ALA A 291 16.20 -46.09 18.97
N PRO A 292 15.66 -47.12 18.28
CA PRO A 292 15.26 -46.99 16.90
C PRO A 292 14.30 -45.80 16.80
N ALA A 293 14.67 -44.81 15.99
CA ALA A 293 13.86 -43.63 15.73
C ALA A 293 12.45 -44.09 15.41
N ALA A 294 11.50 -43.71 16.27
CA ALA A 294 10.10 -44.01 16.08
C ALA A 294 9.74 -43.58 14.66
N LYS A 295 9.32 -44.54 13.82
CA LYS A 295 8.71 -44.24 12.52
C LYS A 295 7.66 -43.18 12.78
N LYS A 296 7.82 -41.99 12.17
CA LYS A 296 6.80 -40.94 12.21
C LYS A 296 5.49 -41.60 11.85
N ALA A 297 4.57 -41.62 12.80
CA ALA A 297 3.20 -42.05 12.55
C ALA A 297 2.68 -41.29 11.31
N PRO A 298 1.91 -41.92 10.42
CA PRO A 298 1.21 -41.20 9.36
C PRO A 298 0.51 -40.00 9.98
N ALA A 299 0.66 -38.83 9.37
CA ALA A 299 0.00 -37.61 9.82
C ALA A 299 -1.49 -37.92 10.04
N ALA A 300 -1.97 -37.68 11.27
CA ALA A 300 -3.36 -37.89 11.60
C ALA A 300 -4.22 -37.11 10.60
N GLN A 301 -5.10 -37.81 9.90
CA GLN A 301 -6.10 -37.16 9.06
C GLN A 301 -6.91 -36.21 9.95
N PRO A 302 -7.13 -34.95 9.54
CA PRO A 302 -7.91 -34.03 10.34
C PRO A 302 -9.29 -34.64 10.62
N ALA A 303 -9.69 -34.60 11.89
CA ALA A 303 -10.99 -35.12 12.31
C ALA A 303 -12.11 -34.47 11.46
N PRO A 304 -13.15 -35.21 11.07
CA PRO A 304 -14.30 -34.65 10.36
C PRO A 304 -14.86 -33.47 11.16
N GLY A 305 -14.79 -32.25 10.60
CA GLY A 305 -15.28 -31.03 11.24
C GLY A 305 -14.22 -29.97 11.55
N VAL A 306 -12.92 -30.28 11.48
CA VAL A 306 -11.86 -29.25 11.58
C VAL A 306 -11.70 -28.58 10.22
N ARG A 307 -12.21 -27.35 10.08
CA ARG A 307 -11.96 -26.53 8.89
C ARG A 307 -10.51 -26.04 8.94
N PRO A 308 -9.75 -26.12 7.84
CA PRO A 308 -8.42 -25.55 7.80
C PRO A 308 -8.50 -24.04 8.06
N GLU A 309 -7.67 -23.55 8.99
CA GLU A 309 -7.52 -22.12 9.24
C GLU A 309 -6.99 -21.42 7.98
N PRO A 310 -7.50 -20.21 7.63
CA PRO A 310 -6.99 -19.45 6.51
C PRO A 310 -5.51 -19.06 6.69
N THR A 311 -4.71 -19.24 5.64
CA THR A 311 -3.32 -18.75 5.63
C THR A 311 -3.29 -17.26 5.33
N VAL A 312 -2.66 -16.47 6.21
CA VAL A 312 -2.43 -15.04 5.98
C VAL A 312 -1.12 -14.85 5.21
N VAL A 313 -1.21 -14.32 3.99
CA VAL A 313 -0.05 -14.02 3.14
C VAL A 313 0.19 -12.49 3.14
N PRO A 314 1.38 -12.01 3.54
CA PRO A 314 1.68 -10.57 3.54
C PRO A 314 1.77 -10.02 2.11
N LEU A 315 1.34 -8.76 1.91
CA LEU A 315 1.45 -8.09 0.62
C LEU A 315 2.92 -7.77 0.29
N SER A 316 3.33 -8.04 -0.96
CA SER A 316 4.60 -7.55 -1.48
C SER A 316 4.61 -6.02 -1.60
N SER A 317 5.79 -5.40 -1.58
CA SER A 317 5.94 -3.94 -1.68
C SER A 317 5.25 -3.37 -2.91
N MET A 318 5.41 -4.03 -4.07
CA MET A 318 4.75 -3.63 -5.31
C MET A 318 3.22 -3.68 -5.19
N ARG A 319 2.68 -4.74 -4.56
CA ARG A 319 1.23 -4.88 -4.38
C ARG A 319 0.65 -3.87 -3.40
N LYS A 320 1.40 -3.46 -2.37
CA LYS A 320 1.01 -2.37 -1.47
C LYS A 320 0.85 -1.04 -2.24
N VAL A 321 1.83 -0.70 -3.08
CA VAL A 321 1.77 0.52 -3.91
C VAL A 321 0.59 0.49 -4.89
N ILE A 322 0.36 -0.65 -5.55
CA ILE A 322 -0.79 -0.82 -6.45
C ILE A 322 -2.11 -0.64 -5.67
N ALA A 323 -2.25 -1.26 -4.50
CA ALA A 323 -3.45 -1.16 -3.68
C ALA A 323 -3.72 0.29 -3.25
N GLN A 324 -2.67 1.01 -2.81
CA GLN A 324 -2.75 2.42 -2.47
C GLN A 324 -3.23 3.25 -3.68
N ARG A 325 -2.55 3.13 -4.84
CA ARG A 325 -2.92 3.88 -6.04
C ARG A 325 -4.36 3.60 -6.47
N MET A 326 -4.79 2.35 -6.52
CA MET A 326 -6.16 2.01 -6.92
C MET A 326 -7.21 2.59 -5.96
N THR A 327 -6.88 2.70 -4.67
CA THR A 327 -7.74 3.34 -3.66
C THR A 327 -7.81 4.85 -3.85
N GLU A 328 -6.74 5.50 -4.33
CA GLU A 328 -6.72 6.92 -4.66
C GLU A 328 -7.50 7.21 -5.95
N VAL A 329 -7.37 6.35 -6.96
CA VAL A 329 -7.96 6.56 -8.30
C VAL A 329 -9.48 6.48 -8.29
N LYS A 330 -10.06 5.40 -7.75
CA LYS A 330 -11.47 5.09 -7.99
C LYS A 330 -12.44 6.10 -7.34
N PRO A 331 -12.19 6.59 -6.12
CA PRO A 331 -12.99 7.66 -5.52
C PRO A 331 -12.67 9.04 -6.11
N GLY A 332 -11.40 9.30 -6.49
CA GLY A 332 -10.95 10.63 -6.93
C GLY A 332 -11.18 10.95 -8.41
N VAL A 333 -11.36 9.93 -9.25
CA VAL A 333 -11.57 10.07 -10.70
C VAL A 333 -12.98 9.58 -11.06
N PRO A 334 -13.92 10.48 -11.42
CA PRO A 334 -15.25 10.10 -11.90
C PRO A 334 -15.15 9.34 -13.23
N HIS A 335 -15.08 8.02 -13.15
CA HIS A 335 -14.96 7.18 -14.33
C HIS A 335 -16.27 7.14 -15.11
N PHE A 336 -16.15 7.36 -16.40
CA PHE A 336 -17.19 7.17 -17.38
C PHE A 336 -16.77 6.13 -18.40
N TYR A 337 -17.71 5.31 -18.88
CA TYR A 337 -17.41 4.16 -19.71
C TYR A 337 -18.20 4.20 -21.01
N LEU A 338 -17.48 3.99 -22.12
CA LEU A 338 -18.07 3.85 -23.44
C LEU A 338 -17.64 2.52 -24.03
N THR A 339 -18.59 1.77 -24.58
CA THR A 339 -18.33 0.47 -25.18
C THR A 339 -18.75 0.48 -26.64
N ILE A 340 -17.91 -0.08 -27.49
CA ILE A 340 -18.23 -0.36 -28.90
C ILE A 340 -17.89 -1.81 -29.23
N GLU A 341 -18.60 -2.35 -30.23
CA GLU A 341 -18.18 -3.54 -30.94
C GLU A 341 -17.49 -3.14 -32.24
N VAL A 342 -16.45 -3.89 -32.62
CA VAL A 342 -15.60 -3.63 -33.78
C VAL A 342 -15.50 -4.90 -34.62
N ASP A 343 -15.75 -4.78 -35.92
CA ASP A 343 -15.49 -5.84 -36.90
C ASP A 343 -13.97 -5.95 -37.16
N MET A 344 -13.36 -7.04 -36.70
CA MET A 344 -11.92 -7.31 -36.81
C MET A 344 -11.57 -8.19 -38.01
N GLU A 345 -12.51 -8.46 -38.93
CA GLU A 345 -12.29 -9.33 -40.09
C GLU A 345 -11.15 -8.80 -40.97
N ALA A 346 -11.20 -7.52 -41.33
CA ALA A 346 -10.18 -6.87 -42.16
C ALA A 346 -8.82 -6.79 -41.44
N ALA A 347 -8.80 -6.42 -40.16
CA ALA A 347 -7.59 -6.38 -39.35
C ALA A 347 -6.94 -7.76 -39.21
N SER A 348 -7.75 -8.82 -39.08
CA SER A 348 -7.27 -10.20 -39.03
C SER A 348 -6.60 -10.63 -40.32
N LYS A 349 -7.15 -10.23 -41.48
CA LYS A 349 -6.53 -10.50 -42.79
C LYS A 349 -5.17 -9.83 -42.95
N VAL A 350 -5.06 -8.54 -42.57
CA VAL A 350 -3.76 -7.84 -42.59
C VAL A 350 -2.73 -8.54 -41.71
N ARG A 351 -3.13 -9.06 -40.56
CA ARG A 351 -2.23 -9.86 -39.71
C ARG A 351 -1.81 -11.17 -40.38
N GLU A 352 -2.71 -11.86 -41.06
CA GLU A 352 -2.39 -13.11 -41.79
C GLU A 352 -1.43 -12.84 -42.95
N GLU A 353 -1.64 -11.77 -43.71
CA GLU A 353 -0.73 -11.31 -44.77
C GLU A 353 0.63 -10.91 -44.21
N ALA A 354 0.68 -10.15 -43.11
CA ALA A 354 1.92 -9.81 -42.42
C ALA A 354 2.68 -11.08 -41.98
N LYS A 355 1.97 -12.07 -41.45
CA LYS A 355 2.56 -13.37 -41.08
C LYS A 355 3.11 -14.12 -42.30
N ALA A 356 2.44 -14.05 -43.45
CA ALA A 356 2.93 -14.65 -44.70
C ALA A 356 4.21 -13.99 -45.22
N MET A 357 4.42 -12.71 -44.89
CA MET A 357 5.67 -11.97 -45.16
C MET A 357 6.73 -12.13 -44.06
N ASP A 358 6.58 -13.11 -43.16
CA ASP A 358 7.44 -13.36 -41.99
C ASP A 358 7.52 -12.18 -40.98
N LEU A 359 6.54 -11.29 -41.00
CA LEU A 359 6.42 -10.21 -40.02
C LEU A 359 5.64 -10.70 -38.80
N LYS A 360 6.30 -10.72 -37.63
CA LYS A 360 5.72 -11.14 -36.35
C LYS A 360 4.86 -10.06 -35.71
N VAL A 361 3.70 -9.80 -36.29
CA VAL A 361 2.70 -8.83 -35.83
C VAL A 361 1.55 -9.53 -35.11
N SER A 362 1.17 -9.02 -33.94
CA SER A 362 0.02 -9.46 -33.18
C SER A 362 -1.20 -8.56 -33.39
N VAL A 363 -2.39 -9.05 -33.02
CA VAL A 363 -3.61 -8.23 -33.01
C VAL A 363 -3.43 -7.03 -32.07
N ASN A 364 -2.72 -7.20 -30.96
CA ASN A 364 -2.43 -6.12 -30.02
C ASN A 364 -1.61 -5.00 -30.66
N ASP A 365 -0.65 -5.32 -31.55
CA ASP A 365 0.17 -4.31 -32.22
C ASP A 365 -0.65 -3.47 -33.21
N LEU A 366 -1.60 -4.10 -33.90
CA LEU A 366 -2.58 -3.40 -34.74
C LEU A 366 -3.46 -2.45 -33.91
N ILE A 367 -3.93 -2.91 -32.75
CA ILE A 367 -4.73 -2.07 -31.84
C ILE A 367 -3.89 -0.91 -31.31
N VAL A 368 -2.66 -1.14 -30.86
CA VAL A 368 -1.76 -0.08 -30.38
C VAL A 368 -1.51 0.95 -31.49
N LYS A 369 -1.27 0.52 -32.73
CA LYS A 369 -1.13 1.44 -33.87
C LYS A 369 -2.41 2.23 -34.13
N ALA A 370 -3.57 1.57 -34.12
CA ALA A 370 -4.86 2.20 -34.34
C ALA A 370 -5.19 3.22 -33.24
N VAL A 371 -4.92 2.90 -31.98
CA VAL A 371 -5.07 3.81 -30.84
C VAL A 371 -4.15 5.02 -31.02
N ALA A 372 -2.88 4.81 -31.32
CA ALA A 372 -1.94 5.92 -31.51
C ALA A 372 -2.38 6.87 -32.65
N MET A 373 -2.85 6.31 -33.76
CA MET A 373 -3.38 7.11 -34.88
C MET A 373 -4.71 7.80 -34.54
N ALA A 374 -5.61 7.14 -33.83
CA ALA A 374 -6.86 7.75 -33.37
C ALA A 374 -6.60 8.93 -32.43
N VAL A 375 -5.65 8.79 -31.50
CA VAL A 375 -5.20 9.88 -30.62
C VAL A 375 -4.60 11.02 -31.43
N ARG A 376 -3.75 10.73 -32.42
CA ARG A 376 -3.14 11.74 -33.29
C ARG A 376 -4.19 12.53 -34.09
N ARG A 377 -5.21 11.84 -34.62
CA ARG A 377 -6.31 12.46 -35.39
C ARG A 377 -7.32 13.18 -34.50
N TYR A 378 -7.46 12.73 -33.25
CA TYR A 378 -8.39 13.29 -32.28
C TYR A 378 -7.70 13.67 -30.97
N PRO A 379 -6.88 14.75 -30.96
CA PRO A 379 -6.00 15.10 -29.83
C PRO A 379 -6.74 15.53 -28.56
N LYS A 380 -8.07 15.74 -28.61
CA LYS A 380 -8.89 16.08 -27.44
C LYS A 380 -8.96 14.96 -26.40
N ILE A 381 -8.74 13.70 -26.81
CA ILE A 381 -8.67 12.57 -25.88
C ILE A 381 -7.33 12.52 -25.12
N ASN A 382 -6.30 13.19 -25.66
CA ASN A 382 -4.91 13.09 -25.21
C ASN A 382 -4.60 14.08 -24.08
N VAL A 383 -5.29 13.93 -22.96
CA VAL A 383 -5.27 14.92 -21.87
C VAL A 383 -5.01 14.27 -20.51
N SER A 384 -4.61 15.09 -19.55
CA SER A 384 -4.45 14.77 -18.14
C SER A 384 -4.98 15.94 -17.31
N LEU A 385 -5.69 15.65 -16.22
CA LEU A 385 -6.08 16.67 -15.25
C LEU A 385 -5.01 16.75 -14.14
N GLN A 386 -4.40 17.91 -14.00
CA GLN A 386 -3.36 18.19 -13.00
C GLN A 386 -3.75 19.41 -12.18
N GLY A 387 -4.30 19.17 -10.99
CA GLY A 387 -4.86 20.22 -10.14
C GLY A 387 -6.02 20.93 -10.85
N ASP A 388 -5.84 22.21 -11.13
CA ASP A 388 -6.78 23.11 -11.81
C ASP A 388 -6.55 23.19 -13.33
N LYS A 389 -5.57 22.46 -13.88
CA LYS A 389 -5.16 22.56 -15.29
C LYS A 389 -5.39 21.27 -16.05
N VAL A 390 -5.83 21.43 -17.29
CA VAL A 390 -5.83 20.35 -18.28
C VAL A 390 -4.52 20.39 -19.05
N VAL A 391 -3.69 19.37 -18.89
CA VAL A 391 -2.47 19.17 -19.67
C VAL A 391 -2.85 18.39 -20.92
N GLN A 392 -2.76 19.03 -22.08
CA GLN A 392 -2.94 18.38 -23.38
C GLN A 392 -1.60 17.94 -23.95
N PHE A 393 -1.46 16.63 -24.22
CA PHE A 393 -0.24 16.06 -24.75
C PHE A 393 -0.20 16.17 -26.28
N HIS A 394 0.94 16.61 -26.81
CA HIS A 394 1.20 16.67 -28.25
C HIS A 394 1.94 15.43 -28.78
N SER A 395 2.71 14.75 -27.93
CA SER A 395 3.26 13.42 -28.22
C SER A 395 2.20 12.34 -27.95
N VAL A 396 2.29 11.24 -28.71
CA VAL A 396 1.40 10.09 -28.55
C VAL A 396 2.17 8.91 -27.96
N ASP A 397 2.13 8.84 -26.63
CA ASP A 397 2.81 7.82 -25.86
C ASP A 397 1.80 6.79 -25.34
N VAL A 398 1.88 5.56 -25.83
CA VAL A 398 0.89 4.51 -25.51
C VAL A 398 1.46 3.58 -24.44
N GLY A 399 0.87 3.61 -23.25
CA GLY A 399 1.09 2.63 -22.19
C GLY A 399 0.46 1.28 -22.55
N ILE A 400 1.16 0.19 -22.26
CA ILE A 400 0.72 -1.17 -22.56
C ILE A 400 0.69 -1.93 -21.25
N ALA A 401 -0.50 -2.32 -20.80
CA ALA A 401 -0.67 -3.03 -19.54
C ALA A 401 -0.13 -4.47 -19.67
N VAL A 402 0.95 -4.78 -18.96
CA VAL A 402 1.58 -6.12 -18.94
C VAL A 402 1.36 -6.75 -17.58
N ALA A 403 0.69 -7.91 -17.57
CA ALA A 403 0.48 -8.71 -16.38
C ALA A 403 1.80 -9.38 -15.94
N LEU A 404 2.07 -9.31 -14.63
CA LEU A 404 3.16 -9.96 -13.92
C LEU A 404 2.57 -10.84 -12.80
N GLU A 405 3.35 -11.79 -12.30
CA GLU A 405 2.92 -12.67 -11.21
C GLU A 405 2.52 -11.88 -9.94
N GLU A 406 3.30 -10.86 -9.59
CA GLU A 406 3.04 -10.04 -8.41
C GLU A 406 2.10 -8.85 -8.67
N GLY A 407 1.70 -8.56 -9.91
CA GLY A 407 0.87 -7.38 -10.21
C GLY A 407 0.83 -6.96 -11.68
N LEU A 408 0.70 -5.66 -11.92
CA LEU A 408 0.61 -5.07 -13.25
C LEU A 408 1.68 -3.98 -13.38
N ILE A 409 2.34 -3.94 -14.53
CA ILE A 409 3.20 -2.82 -14.92
C ILE A 409 2.80 -2.32 -16.30
N THR A 410 2.98 -1.04 -16.55
CA THR A 410 2.54 -0.38 -17.77
C THR A 410 3.72 0.27 -18.48
N PRO A 411 4.57 -0.50 -19.18
CA PRO A 411 5.58 0.07 -20.06
C PRO A 411 4.95 0.97 -21.13
N ILE A 412 5.68 1.99 -21.55
CA ILE A 412 5.22 3.03 -22.46
C ILE A 412 5.98 2.94 -23.76
N LEU A 413 5.24 2.78 -24.85
CA LEU A 413 5.77 2.93 -26.19
C LEU A 413 5.70 4.41 -26.59
N ARG A 414 6.86 5.05 -26.62
CA ARG A 414 6.99 6.46 -27.00
C ARG A 414 6.73 6.70 -28.49
N ASP A 415 6.13 7.84 -28.82
CA ASP A 415 5.87 8.30 -30.20
C ASP A 415 5.28 7.19 -31.08
N ALA A 416 4.27 6.50 -30.55
CA ALA A 416 3.67 5.33 -31.19
C ALA A 416 2.96 5.69 -32.51
N ASP A 417 2.53 6.93 -32.67
CA ASP A 417 1.88 7.43 -33.89
C ASP A 417 2.88 7.50 -35.07
N GLN A 418 4.14 7.84 -34.79
CA GLN A 418 5.21 7.96 -35.78
C GLN A 418 5.82 6.62 -36.19
N LYS A 419 5.59 5.56 -35.42
CA LYS A 419 6.18 4.23 -35.68
C LYS A 419 5.35 3.40 -36.65
N GLY A 420 6.02 2.71 -37.56
CA GLY A 420 5.41 1.67 -38.39
C GLY A 420 4.99 0.45 -37.57
N LEU A 421 4.09 -0.38 -38.11
CA LEU A 421 3.53 -1.53 -37.40
C LEU A 421 4.59 -2.54 -36.92
N GLN A 422 5.63 -2.78 -37.73
CA GLN A 422 6.74 -3.67 -37.36
C GLN A 422 7.57 -3.09 -36.19
N ALA A 423 7.84 -1.78 -36.21
CA ALA A 423 8.58 -1.10 -35.15
C ALA A 423 7.78 -1.11 -33.83
N ILE A 424 6.46 -0.96 -33.90
CA ILE A 424 5.57 -1.14 -32.75
C ILE A 424 5.67 -2.58 -32.24
N ALA A 425 5.49 -3.59 -33.10
CA ALA A 425 5.53 -4.99 -32.68
C ALA A 425 6.85 -5.39 -32.00
N SER A 426 7.99 -4.94 -32.53
CA SER A 426 9.30 -5.15 -31.90
C SER A 426 9.41 -4.41 -30.57
N GLY A 427 9.06 -3.12 -30.53
CA GLY A 427 9.14 -2.30 -29.31
C GLY A 427 8.24 -2.81 -28.18
N VAL A 428 7.00 -3.22 -28.49
CA VAL A 428 6.09 -3.83 -27.51
C VAL A 428 6.66 -5.13 -26.95
N ARG A 429 7.22 -5.99 -27.81
CA ARG A 429 7.84 -7.24 -27.39
C ARG A 429 9.03 -7.02 -26.46
N GLU A 430 9.94 -6.11 -26.82
CA GLU A 430 11.11 -5.77 -26.01
C GLU A 430 10.71 -5.18 -24.64
N LEU A 431 9.74 -4.27 -24.64
CA LEU A 431 9.21 -3.68 -23.40
C LEU A 431 8.54 -4.75 -22.52
N ALA A 432 7.74 -5.65 -23.10
CA ALA A 432 7.09 -6.73 -22.37
C ALA A 432 8.10 -7.74 -21.80
N GLU A 433 9.15 -8.07 -22.54
CA GLU A 433 10.22 -8.95 -22.05
C GLU A 433 11.00 -8.32 -20.89
N ARG A 434 11.34 -7.02 -21.00
CA ARG A 434 12.01 -6.29 -19.91
C ARG A 434 11.10 -6.09 -18.70
N ALA A 435 9.80 -5.88 -18.92
CA ALA A 435 8.79 -5.84 -17.86
C ALA A 435 8.77 -7.15 -17.06
N ARG A 436 8.70 -8.30 -17.76
CA ARG A 436 8.71 -9.63 -17.13
C ARG A 436 10.01 -9.91 -16.37
N LYS A 437 11.14 -9.43 -16.89
CA LYS A 437 12.47 -9.53 -16.25
C LYS A 437 12.70 -8.49 -15.15
N ARG A 438 11.72 -7.63 -14.83
CA ARG A 438 11.84 -6.50 -13.87
C ARG A 438 13.03 -5.58 -14.18
N ALA A 439 13.32 -5.37 -15.46
CA ALA A 439 14.46 -4.61 -15.97
C ALA A 439 14.05 -3.32 -16.72
N LEU A 440 12.84 -2.82 -16.46
CA LEU A 440 12.39 -1.53 -17.00
C LEU A 440 12.99 -0.39 -16.18
N LYS A 441 13.40 0.66 -16.89
CA LYS A 441 13.84 1.91 -16.25
C LYS A 441 12.62 2.77 -15.88
N PRO A 442 12.72 3.65 -14.86
CA PRO A 442 11.62 4.52 -14.44
C PRO A 442 10.94 5.33 -15.56
N GLU A 443 11.73 5.78 -16.53
CA GLU A 443 11.27 6.59 -17.66
C GLU A 443 10.40 5.80 -18.64
N GLU A 444 10.47 4.47 -18.58
CA GLU A 444 9.78 3.55 -19.48
C GLU A 444 8.39 3.16 -18.99
N TYR A 445 8.02 3.50 -17.75
CA TYR A 445 6.68 3.25 -17.22
C TYR A 445 6.04 4.50 -16.57
N THR A 446 6.65 5.67 -16.75
CA THR A 446 6.18 6.96 -16.23
C THR A 446 5.88 7.95 -17.37
N GLY A 447 4.80 8.72 -17.26
CA GLY A 447 4.50 9.82 -18.19
C GLY A 447 3.95 9.38 -19.55
N GLY A 448 3.22 8.27 -19.61
CA GLY A 448 2.46 7.87 -20.80
C GLY A 448 1.17 8.70 -20.93
N SER A 449 0.62 8.75 -22.14
CA SER A 449 -0.52 9.63 -22.45
C SER A 449 -1.89 8.91 -22.42
N ILE A 450 -1.93 7.66 -22.89
CA ILE A 450 -3.09 6.77 -22.86
C ILE A 450 -2.61 5.34 -22.59
N THR A 451 -3.43 4.48 -21.97
CA THR A 451 -3.10 3.06 -21.77
C THR A 451 -4.00 2.15 -22.58
N VAL A 452 -3.44 1.08 -23.14
CA VAL A 452 -4.17 -0.07 -23.70
C VAL A 452 -3.98 -1.26 -22.77
N SER A 453 -5.09 -1.87 -22.38
CA SER A 453 -5.14 -3.09 -21.59
C SER A 453 -5.91 -4.16 -22.35
N ASN A 454 -5.27 -5.28 -22.62
CA ASN A 454 -5.84 -6.34 -23.44
C ASN A 454 -5.91 -7.65 -22.63
N LEU A 455 -7.12 -8.12 -22.39
CA LEU A 455 -7.40 -9.39 -21.70
C LEU A 455 -8.03 -10.43 -22.65
N GLY A 456 -8.07 -10.14 -23.95
CA GLY A 456 -8.63 -11.06 -24.94
C GLY A 456 -7.90 -12.41 -25.01
N MET A 457 -6.61 -12.45 -24.64
CA MET A 457 -5.86 -13.71 -24.55
C MET A 457 -6.36 -14.67 -23.45
N TYR A 458 -7.11 -14.14 -22.47
CA TYR A 458 -7.72 -14.91 -21.39
C TYR A 458 -9.17 -15.30 -21.69
N GLY A 459 -9.68 -15.03 -22.91
CA GLY A 459 -11.06 -15.31 -23.29
C GLY A 459 -12.09 -14.35 -22.67
N ILE A 460 -11.66 -13.19 -22.18
CA ILE A 460 -12.55 -12.18 -21.62
C ILE A 460 -13.19 -11.39 -22.77
N ASP A 461 -14.51 -11.50 -22.94
CA ASP A 461 -15.24 -10.78 -23.99
C ASP A 461 -15.30 -9.27 -23.73
N GLN A 462 -15.50 -8.87 -22.47
CA GLN A 462 -15.60 -7.47 -22.08
C GLN A 462 -15.11 -7.28 -20.65
N PHE A 463 -14.38 -6.20 -20.40
CA PHE A 463 -14.07 -5.73 -19.06
C PHE A 463 -13.92 -4.21 -19.05
N VAL A 464 -13.94 -3.65 -17.85
CA VAL A 464 -13.76 -2.21 -17.62
C VAL A 464 -12.46 -2.02 -16.86
N ALA A 465 -11.51 -1.31 -17.47
CA ALA A 465 -10.23 -1.02 -16.82
C ALA A 465 -10.32 0.23 -15.94
N VAL A 466 -9.54 0.25 -14.86
CA VAL A 466 -9.34 1.45 -14.03
C VAL A 466 -8.25 2.29 -14.67
N ILE A 467 -8.47 3.60 -14.77
CA ILE A 467 -7.52 4.55 -15.35
C ILE A 467 -6.19 4.49 -14.57
N ASN A 468 -5.08 4.70 -15.27
CA ASN A 468 -3.74 4.77 -14.68
C ASN A 468 -3.27 6.24 -14.64
N PRO A 469 -3.43 6.96 -13.52
CA PRO A 469 -2.98 8.34 -13.39
C PRO A 469 -1.50 8.51 -13.72
N PRO A 470 -1.10 9.65 -14.30
CA PRO A 470 -1.89 10.87 -14.49
C PRO A 470 -2.78 10.88 -15.75
N GLN A 471 -2.89 9.77 -16.48
CA GLN A 471 -3.68 9.70 -17.72
C GLN A 471 -5.17 9.92 -17.46
N ALA A 472 -5.89 10.46 -18.44
CA ALA A 472 -7.34 10.61 -18.36
C ALA A 472 -8.12 9.45 -18.99
N SER A 473 -7.46 8.51 -19.68
CA SER A 473 -8.17 7.42 -20.35
C SER A 473 -7.39 6.10 -20.41
N ILE A 474 -8.14 5.00 -20.46
CA ILE A 474 -7.62 3.64 -20.68
C ILE A 474 -8.59 2.85 -21.56
N LEU A 475 -8.05 2.16 -22.57
CA LEU A 475 -8.81 1.27 -23.45
C LEU A 475 -8.67 -0.17 -22.97
N ALA A 476 -9.79 -0.78 -22.59
CA ALA A 476 -9.93 -2.19 -22.31
C ALA A 476 -10.35 -2.96 -23.57
N VAL A 477 -9.59 -3.98 -23.95
CA VAL A 477 -9.78 -4.76 -25.16
C VAL A 477 -10.12 -6.21 -24.81
N GLY A 478 -11.30 -6.64 -25.26
CA GLY A 478 -11.78 -8.01 -25.11
C GLY A 478 -11.23 -8.99 -26.15
N ALA A 479 -11.73 -10.23 -26.08
CA ALA A 479 -11.40 -11.28 -27.02
C ALA A 479 -11.92 -10.97 -28.43
N VAL A 480 -11.15 -11.37 -29.43
CA VAL A 480 -11.62 -11.43 -30.82
C VAL A 480 -12.23 -12.82 -31.01
N SER A 481 -13.55 -12.89 -31.16
CA SER A 481 -14.29 -14.15 -31.29
C SER A 481 -15.26 -14.10 -32.48
N GLU A 482 -15.58 -15.26 -33.03
CA GLU A 482 -16.57 -15.37 -34.09
C GLU A 482 -17.98 -15.18 -33.49
N LYS A 483 -18.68 -14.14 -33.95
CA LYS A 483 -20.06 -13.86 -33.56
C LYS A 483 -20.97 -13.79 -34.79
N ALA A 484 -22.20 -14.24 -34.62
CA ALA A 484 -23.24 -14.06 -35.62
C ALA A 484 -23.77 -12.62 -35.55
N VAL A 485 -23.61 -11.87 -36.64
CA VAL A 485 -24.01 -10.47 -36.77
C VAL A 485 -24.87 -10.28 -38.00
N VAL A 486 -25.78 -9.32 -37.97
CA VAL A 486 -26.57 -8.95 -39.16
C VAL A 486 -25.84 -7.86 -39.92
N ARG A 487 -25.47 -8.12 -41.17
CA ARG A 487 -24.86 -7.14 -42.09
C ARG A 487 -25.65 -7.12 -43.38
N ASP A 488 -26.02 -5.93 -43.86
CA ASP A 488 -26.78 -5.76 -45.11
C ASP A 488 -28.07 -6.61 -45.15
N GLY A 489 -28.71 -6.77 -43.98
CA GLY A 489 -29.93 -7.57 -43.82
C GLY A 489 -29.72 -9.09 -43.79
N GLN A 490 -28.47 -9.58 -43.83
CA GLN A 490 -28.15 -11.02 -43.81
C GLN A 490 -27.37 -11.41 -42.55
N LEU A 491 -27.62 -12.62 -42.05
CA LEU A 491 -26.83 -13.20 -40.97
C LEU A 491 -25.45 -13.60 -41.50
N ALA A 492 -24.40 -13.09 -40.86
CA ALA A 492 -23.03 -13.38 -41.21
C ALA A 492 -22.22 -13.70 -39.94
N VAL A 493 -21.30 -14.67 -40.03
CA VAL A 493 -20.31 -14.91 -38.98
C VAL A 493 -19.13 -13.98 -39.23
N ARG A 494 -18.73 -13.22 -38.20
CA ARG A 494 -17.61 -12.27 -38.26
C ARG A 494 -16.76 -12.34 -37.00
N LYS A 495 -15.48 -12.04 -37.14
CA LYS A 495 -14.58 -11.84 -36.00
C LYS A 495 -14.88 -10.49 -35.36
N MET A 496 -15.56 -10.52 -34.21
CA MET A 496 -15.96 -9.31 -33.47
C MET A 496 -15.08 -9.13 -32.23
N MET A 497 -14.83 -7.88 -31.88
CA MET A 497 -14.11 -7.48 -30.68
C MET A 497 -14.88 -6.40 -29.94
N THR A 498 -15.00 -6.54 -28.62
CA THR A 498 -15.54 -5.48 -27.77
C THR A 498 -14.39 -4.62 -27.24
N ALA A 499 -14.51 -3.30 -27.38
CA ALA A 499 -13.58 -2.33 -26.81
C ALA A 499 -14.33 -1.40 -25.88
N THR A 500 -13.84 -1.27 -24.64
CA THR A 500 -14.42 -0.40 -23.61
C THR A 500 -13.41 0.67 -23.22
N LEU A 501 -13.75 1.94 -23.42
CA LEU A 501 -12.95 3.09 -23.01
C LEU A 501 -13.43 3.58 -21.65
N SER A 502 -12.51 3.65 -20.68
CA SER A 502 -12.73 4.37 -19.43
C SER A 502 -12.13 5.77 -19.55
N CYS A 503 -12.89 6.78 -19.16
CA CYS A 503 -12.53 8.20 -19.24
C CYS A 503 -12.69 8.88 -17.88
N ASP A 504 -11.82 9.85 -17.59
CA ASP A 504 -12.05 10.84 -16.54
C ASP A 504 -13.08 11.86 -17.05
N HIS A 505 -14.32 11.75 -16.56
CA HIS A 505 -15.44 12.58 -17.04
C HIS A 505 -15.26 14.08 -16.72
N ARG A 506 -14.30 14.45 -15.87
CA ARG A 506 -13.99 15.87 -15.61
C ARG A 506 -13.37 16.58 -16.81
N VAL A 507 -12.66 15.84 -17.67
CA VAL A 507 -11.93 16.40 -18.83
C VAL A 507 -12.32 15.76 -20.17
N ILE A 508 -12.89 14.54 -20.16
CA ILE A 508 -13.35 13.85 -21.35
C ILE A 508 -14.85 13.62 -21.21
N ASP A 509 -15.64 14.36 -21.97
CA ASP A 509 -17.09 14.17 -22.04
C ASP A 509 -17.48 12.98 -22.97
N GLY A 510 -18.78 12.68 -23.00
CA GLY A 510 -19.32 11.61 -23.82
C GLY A 510 -19.10 11.77 -25.32
N ALA A 511 -19.10 13.01 -25.83
CA ALA A 511 -18.89 13.27 -27.25
C ALA A 511 -17.42 13.06 -27.63
N ILE A 512 -16.48 13.56 -26.82
CA ILE A 512 -15.03 13.35 -27.00
C ILE A 512 -14.71 11.85 -27.00
N GLY A 513 -15.22 11.10 -26.02
CA GLY A 513 -15.00 9.66 -25.96
C GLY A 513 -15.63 8.92 -27.16
N ALA A 514 -16.84 9.28 -27.58
CA ALA A 514 -17.53 8.64 -28.70
C ALA A 514 -16.86 8.92 -30.05
N GLU A 515 -16.41 10.15 -30.28
CA GLU A 515 -15.65 10.56 -31.48
C GLU A 515 -14.33 9.80 -31.59
N PHE A 516 -13.59 9.67 -30.49
CA PHE A 516 -12.37 8.85 -30.44
C PHE A 516 -12.66 7.39 -30.78
N LEU A 517 -13.68 6.79 -30.16
CA LEU A 517 -14.06 5.40 -30.42
C LEU A 517 -14.55 5.18 -31.85
N ARG A 518 -15.23 6.17 -32.45
CA ARG A 518 -15.63 6.13 -33.86
C ARG A 518 -14.41 6.10 -34.78
N GLU A 519 -13.40 6.93 -34.51
CA GLU A 519 -12.17 6.94 -35.29
C GLU A 519 -11.38 5.64 -35.11
N LEU A 520 -11.25 5.14 -33.86
CA LEU A 520 -10.64 3.85 -33.56
C LEU A 520 -11.33 2.69 -34.30
N ARG A 521 -12.67 2.64 -34.27
CA ARG A 521 -13.46 1.65 -35.00
C ARG A 521 -13.17 1.74 -36.49
N GLY A 522 -13.22 2.94 -37.06
CA GLY A 522 -12.96 3.15 -38.49
C GLY A 522 -11.54 2.76 -38.93
N LEU A 523 -10.55 2.88 -38.05
CA LEU A 523 -9.17 2.43 -38.31
C LEU A 523 -9.02 0.90 -38.27
N LEU A 524 -9.72 0.22 -37.35
CA LEU A 524 -9.65 -1.23 -37.20
C LEU A 524 -10.50 -1.97 -38.24
N GLU A 525 -11.68 -1.44 -38.59
CA GLU A 525 -12.54 -2.00 -39.64
C GLU A 525 -11.97 -1.74 -41.05
N HIS A 526 -11.14 -0.70 -41.20
CA HIS A 526 -10.44 -0.38 -42.45
C HIS A 526 -8.93 -0.17 -42.22
N PRO A 527 -8.16 -1.25 -42.00
CA PRO A 527 -6.73 -1.17 -41.64
C PRO A 527 -5.83 -0.48 -42.67
N THR A 528 -6.25 -0.37 -43.93
CA THR A 528 -5.52 0.42 -44.95
C THR A 528 -5.37 1.88 -44.53
N ARG A 529 -6.30 2.42 -43.73
CA ARG A 529 -6.21 3.76 -43.13
C ARG A 529 -5.12 3.89 -42.08
N LEU A 530 -4.49 2.79 -41.65
CA LEU A 530 -3.32 2.81 -40.76
C LEU A 530 -2.03 3.17 -41.50
N LEU A 531 -2.04 3.14 -42.83
CA LEU A 531 -0.88 3.43 -43.67
C LEU A 531 -0.78 4.92 -44.05
N PHE A 532 -1.88 5.67 -43.93
CA PHE A 532 -2.01 7.04 -44.43
C PHE A 532 -2.36 8.05 -43.32
#